data_AF-A0A8S9P348-F1
#
_entry.id   AF-A0A8S9P348-F1
#
_cell.length_a   1.000
_cell.length_b   1.000
_cell.length_c   1.000
_cell.angle_alpha   90.00
_cell.angle_beta   90.00
_cell.angle_gamma   90.00
#
_symmetry.space_group_name_H-M   'P 1'
#
loop_
_entity.id
_entity.type
_entity.pdbx_description
1 polymer ?
#
loop_
_entity_poly.entity_id
_entity_poly.type
_entity_poly.pdbx_seq_one_letter_code
_entity_poly.pdbx_strand_id
1 'polypeptide(L)'
;NEIVKEVNENQNAGWTAAFNDRFANSTVAEFKRLLGVKPTPKNEFLGVPVVSHDISLKLPKEFDARTAWSQCSSIGRILESLSDRFCIKYNMNISLSVNDLLACCGFLCGQGCNGGYPISAWRYFKHHGVVTEENEIVKEVNENPNAGWIAAFNDRFANSTDGYFKIKRGTNECGIEHGVVAGLPSDRNVFNGINTSDDVLVSSF
;
A
#
# COMPACT_ATOMS: atom_id res chain seq x y z
N ASN A 1 20.11 -21.02 9.28
CA ASN A 1 19.54 -22.09 8.41
C ASN A 1 18.45 -22.93 9.08
N GLU A 2 18.35 -22.96 10.41
CA GLU A 2 17.35 -23.77 11.12
C GLU A 2 15.89 -23.37 10.82
N ILE A 3 15.57 -22.07 10.84
CA ILE A 3 14.21 -21.56 10.56
C ILE A 3 13.73 -21.90 9.14
N VAL A 4 14.60 -21.77 8.12
CA VAL A 4 14.25 -22.10 6.73
C VAL A 4 13.88 -23.58 6.61
N LYS A 5 14.65 -24.44 7.27
CA LYS A 5 14.40 -25.88 7.29
C LYS A 5 13.08 -26.19 7.99
N GLU A 6 12.86 -25.62 9.17
CA GLU A 6 11.63 -25.80 9.96
C GLU A 6 10.36 -25.42 9.17
N VAL A 7 10.39 -24.28 8.48
CA VAL A 7 9.25 -23.84 7.64
C VAL A 7 9.03 -24.81 6.49
N ASN A 8 10.09 -25.21 5.78
CA ASN A 8 9.96 -26.05 4.59
C ASN A 8 9.61 -27.51 4.92
N GLU A 9 9.89 -27.98 6.14
CA GLU A 9 9.45 -29.30 6.63
C GLU A 9 7.97 -29.32 7.05
N ASN A 10 7.36 -28.15 7.28
CA ASN A 10 5.95 -28.03 7.62
C ASN A 10 5.05 -28.13 6.38
N GLN A 11 4.37 -29.27 6.23
CA GLN A 11 3.44 -29.52 5.13
C GLN A 11 2.25 -28.54 5.07
N ASN A 12 1.93 -27.87 6.18
CA ASN A 12 0.85 -26.88 6.26
C ASN A 12 1.30 -25.44 5.99
N ALA A 13 2.59 -25.19 5.72
CA ALA A 13 3.11 -23.84 5.52
C ALA A 13 2.44 -23.15 4.32
N GLY A 14 2.26 -23.85 3.20
CA GLY A 14 1.63 -23.30 1.99
C GLY A 14 2.52 -22.30 1.22
N TRP A 15 3.78 -22.14 1.61
CA TRP A 15 4.82 -21.35 0.95
C TRP A 15 6.19 -21.95 1.25
N THR A 16 7.20 -21.56 0.47
CA THR A 16 8.59 -22.02 0.64
C THR A 16 9.46 -20.91 1.19
N ALA A 17 10.15 -21.18 2.30
CA ALA A 17 11.16 -20.29 2.85
C ALA A 17 12.48 -20.42 2.10
N ALA A 18 13.14 -19.29 1.89
CA ALA A 18 14.49 -19.21 1.36
C ALA A 18 15.28 -18.15 2.14
N PHE A 19 16.61 -18.26 2.09
CA PHE A 19 17.47 -17.21 2.61
C PHE A 19 17.37 -15.97 1.71
N ASN A 20 17.38 -14.80 2.33
CA ASN A 20 17.34 -13.53 1.62
C ASN A 20 18.67 -12.80 1.80
N ASP A 21 19.47 -12.79 0.74
CA ASP A 21 20.83 -12.24 0.74
C ASP A 21 20.88 -10.76 1.15
N ARG A 22 19.81 -9.99 0.89
CA ARG A 22 19.74 -8.60 1.34
C ARG A 22 19.83 -8.48 2.86
N PHE A 23 19.19 -9.39 3.58
CA PHE A 23 19.13 -9.38 5.04
C PHE A 23 20.24 -10.22 5.67
N ALA A 24 21.14 -10.81 4.87
CA ALA A 24 22.16 -11.74 5.35
C ALA A 24 23.04 -11.15 6.46
N ASN A 25 23.32 -9.84 6.36
CA ASN A 25 24.17 -9.10 7.29
C ASN A 25 23.37 -8.13 8.18
N SER A 26 22.04 -8.20 8.17
CA SER A 26 21.20 -7.33 8.98
C SER A 26 21.00 -7.90 10.37
N THR A 27 21.06 -7.02 11.38
CA THR A 27 20.65 -7.32 12.74
C THR A 27 19.13 -7.37 12.86
N VAL A 28 18.64 -8.05 13.91
CA VAL A 28 17.21 -8.04 14.25
C VAL A 28 16.70 -6.61 14.49
N ALA A 29 17.53 -5.73 15.04
CA ALA A 29 17.17 -4.33 15.27
C ALA A 29 16.96 -3.56 13.97
N GLU A 30 17.83 -3.78 12.97
CA GLU A 30 17.68 -3.20 11.63
C GLU A 30 16.44 -3.74 10.93
N PHE A 31 16.17 -5.05 11.05
CA PHE A 31 14.96 -5.65 10.49
C PHE A 31 13.68 -5.08 11.12
N LYS A 32 13.66 -4.85 12.45
CA LYS A 32 12.52 -4.25 13.14
C LYS A 32 12.20 -2.83 12.68
N ARG A 33 13.19 -2.06 12.20
CA ARG A 33 12.95 -0.71 11.65
C ARG A 33 12.10 -0.73 10.39
N LEU A 34 12.00 -1.87 9.73
CA LEU A 34 11.22 -2.06 8.50
C LEU A 34 9.74 -2.30 8.81
N LEU A 35 9.43 -2.67 10.06
CA LEU A 35 8.08 -2.97 10.56
C LEU A 35 7.47 -1.71 11.19
N GLY A 36 7.29 -0.67 10.38
CA GLY A 36 6.89 0.67 10.82
C GLY A 36 5.39 0.86 11.10
N VAL A 37 4.55 -0.16 10.98
CA VAL A 37 3.11 -0.03 11.25
C VAL A 37 2.87 -0.14 12.76
N LYS A 38 2.31 0.91 13.37
CA LYS A 38 1.90 0.90 14.76
C LYS A 38 0.44 0.43 14.89
N PRO A 39 0.09 -0.34 15.92
CA PRO A 39 -1.29 -0.70 16.20
C PRO A 39 -2.15 0.55 16.35
N THR A 40 -3.18 0.66 15.53
CA THR A 40 -4.05 1.85 15.52
C THR A 40 -4.89 1.89 16.79
N PRO A 41 -4.84 2.98 17.58
CA PRO A 41 -5.68 3.15 18.76
C PRO A 41 -7.18 3.12 18.41
N LYS A 42 -8.02 2.54 19.27
CA LYS A 42 -9.47 2.39 18.99
C LYS A 42 -10.19 3.71 18.71
N ASN A 43 -9.78 4.78 19.39
CA ASN A 43 -10.31 6.13 19.20
C ASN A 43 -10.02 6.70 17.80
N GLU A 44 -8.97 6.23 17.12
CA GLU A 44 -8.67 6.65 15.74
C GLU A 44 -9.69 6.08 14.73
N PHE A 45 -10.47 5.07 15.10
CA PHE A 45 -11.57 4.58 14.25
C PHE A 45 -12.89 5.34 14.46
N LEU A 46 -12.98 6.20 15.49
CA LEU A 46 -14.20 6.96 15.75
C LEU A 46 -14.49 7.93 14.59
N GLY A 47 -15.72 7.90 14.10
CA GLY A 47 -16.18 8.74 12.99
C GLY A 47 -15.71 8.30 11.60
N VAL A 48 -14.97 7.18 11.48
CA VAL A 48 -14.65 6.59 10.18
C VAL A 48 -15.82 5.71 9.73
N PRO A 49 -16.44 6.01 8.57
CA PRO A 49 -17.57 5.22 8.09
C PRO A 49 -17.09 3.81 7.71
N VAL A 50 -17.83 2.80 8.16
CA VAL A 50 -17.63 1.42 7.72
C VAL A 50 -18.39 1.24 6.42
N VAL A 51 -17.66 0.93 5.34
CA VAL A 51 -18.25 0.58 4.05
C VAL A 51 -18.36 -0.93 3.97
N SER A 52 -19.59 -1.42 3.77
CA SER A 52 -19.88 -2.82 3.51
C SER A 52 -20.65 -2.97 2.20
N HIS A 53 -20.48 -4.11 1.55
CA HIS A 53 -21.15 -4.47 0.32
C HIS A 53 -21.96 -5.76 0.52
N ASP A 54 -22.96 -5.97 -0.33
CA ASP A 54 -23.78 -7.18 -0.28
C ASP A 54 -22.93 -8.43 -0.53
N ILE A 55 -23.14 -9.46 0.28
CA ILE A 55 -22.46 -10.75 0.17
C ILE A 55 -22.89 -11.47 -1.12
N SER A 56 -24.06 -11.13 -1.70
CA SER A 56 -24.55 -11.72 -2.94
C SER A 56 -23.86 -11.19 -4.20
N LEU A 57 -22.98 -10.19 -4.08
CA LEU A 57 -22.21 -9.68 -5.21
C LEU A 57 -21.34 -10.80 -5.78
N LYS A 58 -21.55 -11.11 -7.07
CA LYS A 58 -20.74 -12.10 -7.80
C LYS A 58 -19.39 -11.47 -8.14
N LEU A 59 -18.42 -11.71 -7.28
CA LEU A 59 -17.02 -11.30 -7.51
C LEU A 59 -16.28 -12.36 -8.33
N PRO A 60 -15.29 -11.95 -9.14
CA PRO A 60 -14.47 -12.89 -9.87
C PRO A 60 -13.64 -13.74 -8.89
N LYS A 61 -13.33 -14.97 -9.30
CA LYS A 61 -12.51 -15.90 -8.48
C LYS A 61 -11.08 -15.38 -8.30
N GLU A 62 -10.59 -14.65 -9.30
CA GLU A 62 -9.27 -14.05 -9.34
C GLU A 62 -9.40 -12.62 -9.82
N PHE A 63 -8.61 -11.72 -9.25
CA PHE A 63 -8.63 -10.31 -9.60
C PHE A 63 -7.23 -9.74 -9.44
N ASP A 64 -6.72 -9.10 -10.49
CA ASP A 64 -5.50 -8.32 -10.45
C ASP A 64 -5.79 -6.89 -10.91
N ALA A 65 -5.54 -5.92 -10.04
CA ALA A 65 -5.79 -4.51 -10.32
C ALA A 65 -4.95 -4.00 -11.51
N ARG A 66 -3.74 -4.54 -11.72
CA ARG A 66 -2.85 -4.17 -12.82
C ARG A 66 -3.46 -4.55 -14.16
N THR A 67 -4.14 -5.70 -14.21
CA THR A 67 -4.85 -6.15 -15.42
C THR A 67 -6.18 -5.43 -15.62
N ALA A 68 -6.91 -5.16 -14.54
CA ALA A 68 -8.21 -4.50 -14.60
C ALA A 68 -8.10 -3.02 -15.03
N TRP A 69 -7.01 -2.37 -14.67
CA TRP A 69 -6.72 -0.97 -15.01
C TRP A 69 -5.30 -0.82 -15.57
N SER A 70 -5.03 -1.52 -16.67
CA SER A 70 -3.70 -1.56 -17.30
C SER A 70 -3.15 -0.21 -17.77
N GLN A 71 -4.02 0.80 -17.92
CA GLN A 71 -3.62 2.18 -18.22
C GLN A 71 -3.03 2.93 -17.03
N CYS A 72 -3.20 2.39 -15.81
CA CYS A 72 -2.76 3.00 -14.58
C CYS A 72 -1.39 2.47 -14.17
N SER A 73 -0.35 3.18 -14.58
CA SER A 73 1.05 2.84 -14.34
C SER A 73 1.48 2.96 -12.87
N SER A 74 0.65 3.57 -12.02
CA SER A 74 0.86 3.63 -10.57
C SER A 74 0.50 2.30 -9.89
N ILE A 75 -0.41 1.52 -10.48
CA ILE A 75 -0.91 0.29 -9.84
C ILE A 75 0.21 -0.72 -9.78
N GLY A 76 0.50 -1.16 -8.56
CA GLY A 76 1.61 -2.05 -8.29
C GLY A 76 2.88 -1.34 -7.80
N ARG A 77 2.88 -0.01 -7.75
CA ARG A 77 3.92 0.73 -7.03
C ARG A 77 3.63 0.76 -5.54
N ILE A 78 4.68 0.60 -4.76
CA ILE A 78 4.56 0.53 -3.31
C ILE A 78 4.37 1.93 -2.74
N LEU A 79 3.35 2.11 -1.89
CA LEU A 79 2.94 3.36 -1.21
C LEU A 79 2.03 4.32 -2.01
N GLU A 80 1.45 3.86 -3.11
CA GLU A 80 0.72 4.73 -4.04
C GLU A 80 -0.80 4.45 -4.11
N SER A 81 -1.38 3.80 -3.10
CA SER A 81 -2.82 3.44 -3.13
C SER A 81 -3.77 4.64 -3.32
N LEU A 82 -3.32 5.87 -3.05
CA LEU A 82 -4.05 7.08 -3.37
C LEU A 82 -3.85 7.49 -4.85
N SER A 83 -2.62 7.48 -5.37
CA SER A 83 -2.30 7.69 -6.79
C SER A 83 -3.08 6.73 -7.70
N ASP A 84 -3.15 5.45 -7.33
CA ASP A 84 -3.95 4.43 -8.02
C ASP A 84 -5.41 4.84 -8.16
N ARG A 85 -5.97 5.42 -7.10
CA ARG A 85 -7.37 5.83 -7.07
C ARG A 85 -7.61 7.07 -7.90
N PHE A 86 -6.63 7.98 -8.01
CA PHE A 86 -6.70 9.09 -8.96
C PHE A 86 -6.72 8.57 -10.40
N CYS A 87 -5.90 7.57 -10.72
CA CYS A 87 -5.92 6.97 -12.05
C CYS A 87 -7.22 6.20 -12.33
N ILE A 88 -7.67 5.35 -11.40
CA ILE A 88 -8.90 4.56 -11.55
C ILE A 88 -10.13 5.47 -11.72
N LYS A 89 -10.20 6.57 -10.97
CA LYS A 89 -11.38 7.46 -10.97
C LYS A 89 -11.34 8.51 -12.07
N TYR A 90 -10.17 9.09 -12.37
CA TYR A 90 -10.04 10.25 -13.27
C TYR A 90 -9.11 10.02 -14.45
N ASN A 91 -8.52 8.83 -14.59
CA ASN A 91 -7.52 8.52 -15.61
C ASN A 91 -6.26 9.41 -15.53
N MET A 92 -5.88 9.82 -14.32
CA MET A 92 -4.69 10.63 -14.04
C MET A 92 -3.58 9.78 -13.43
N ASN A 93 -2.46 9.62 -14.14
CA ASN A 93 -1.25 8.97 -13.64
C ASN A 93 -0.40 10.00 -12.89
N ILE A 94 -0.66 10.17 -11.59
CA ILE A 94 0.10 11.06 -10.71
C ILE A 94 1.02 10.23 -9.80
N SER A 95 2.17 10.78 -9.42
CA SER A 95 3.03 10.23 -8.36
C SER A 95 2.90 11.14 -7.15
N LEU A 96 2.56 10.60 -5.98
CA LEU A 96 2.34 11.40 -4.77
C LEU A 96 3.53 11.28 -3.81
N SER A 97 3.95 12.41 -3.24
CA SER A 97 5.14 12.50 -2.40
C SER A 97 4.95 11.79 -1.07
N VAL A 98 5.59 10.63 -0.95
CA VAL A 98 5.66 9.89 0.31
C VAL A 98 6.44 10.68 1.37
N ASN A 99 7.40 11.50 0.93
CA ASN A 99 8.21 12.36 1.79
C ASN A 99 7.38 13.48 2.43
N ASP A 100 6.44 14.05 1.71
CA ASP A 100 5.53 15.08 2.24
C ASP A 100 4.67 14.51 3.37
N LEU A 101 4.04 13.35 3.15
CA LEU A 101 3.31 12.67 4.22
C LEU A 101 4.19 12.38 5.44
N LEU A 102 5.40 11.85 5.21
CA LEU A 102 6.32 11.43 6.27
C LEU A 102 6.83 12.62 7.10
N ALA A 103 7.11 13.75 6.46
CA ALA A 103 7.69 14.94 7.09
C ALA A 103 6.63 15.89 7.66
N CYS A 104 5.51 16.07 6.96
CA CYS A 104 4.54 17.12 7.25
C CYS A 104 3.34 16.65 8.08
N CYS A 105 3.02 15.35 8.10
CA CYS A 105 1.93 14.86 8.96
C CYS A 105 2.25 14.94 10.46
N GLY A 106 3.53 14.91 10.81
CA GLY A 106 3.99 15.04 12.18
C GLY A 106 3.39 13.99 13.12
N PHE A 107 3.05 14.42 14.35
CA PHE A 107 2.57 13.52 15.40
C PHE A 107 1.20 12.88 15.11
N LEU A 108 0.41 13.44 14.18
CA LEU A 108 -0.87 12.85 13.77
C LEU A 108 -0.66 11.46 13.16
N CYS A 109 0.33 11.32 12.28
CA CYS A 109 0.63 10.05 11.62
C CYS A 109 1.52 9.14 12.46
N GLY A 110 2.10 9.62 13.56
CA GLY A 110 2.93 8.82 14.47
C GLY A 110 4.30 9.46 14.71
N GLN A 111 5.37 8.70 14.50
CA GLN A 111 6.75 9.08 14.83
C GLN A 111 7.67 9.08 13.60
N GLY A 112 7.11 9.44 12.44
CA GLY A 112 7.83 9.44 11.16
C GLY A 112 8.47 8.08 10.87
N CYS A 113 9.79 8.06 10.66
CA CYS A 113 10.56 6.84 10.40
C CYS A 113 10.53 5.81 11.53
N ASN A 114 10.08 6.17 12.74
CA ASN A 114 9.92 5.25 13.87
C ASN A 114 8.52 4.61 13.92
N GLY A 115 7.77 4.79 12.84
CA GLY A 115 6.50 4.14 12.57
C GLY A 115 5.29 5.04 12.73
N GLY A 116 4.18 4.61 12.16
CA GLY A 116 2.97 5.40 12.07
C GLY A 116 1.68 4.60 11.93
N TYR A 117 0.57 5.35 11.84
CA TYR A 117 -0.80 4.84 11.80
C TYR A 117 -1.40 5.07 10.40
N PRO A 118 -1.70 4.01 9.64
CA PRO A 118 -2.27 4.15 8.29
C PRO A 118 -3.57 4.97 8.24
N ILE A 119 -4.45 4.83 9.23
CA ILE A 119 -5.70 5.61 9.31
C ILE A 119 -5.45 7.12 9.41
N SER A 120 -4.40 7.52 10.12
CA SER A 120 -4.02 8.91 10.30
C SER A 120 -3.45 9.51 9.03
N ALA A 121 -2.76 8.72 8.20
CA ALA A 121 -2.33 9.14 6.87
C ALA A 121 -3.53 9.47 5.98
N TRP A 122 -4.57 8.63 5.97
CA TRP A 122 -5.81 8.93 5.25
C TRP A 122 -6.55 10.16 5.79
N ARG A 123 -6.50 10.40 7.11
CA ARG A 123 -7.01 11.64 7.72
C ARG A 123 -6.19 12.86 7.30
N TYR A 124 -4.87 12.73 7.22
CA TYR A 124 -3.99 13.80 6.73
C TYR A 124 -4.30 14.14 5.27
N PHE A 125 -4.39 13.14 4.39
CA PHE A 125 -4.84 13.35 3.00
C PHE A 125 -6.20 14.04 2.96
N LYS A 126 -7.09 13.68 3.89
CA LYS A 126 -8.41 14.29 3.99
C LYS A 126 -8.35 15.79 4.30
N HIS A 127 -7.54 16.18 5.28
CA HIS A 127 -7.56 17.52 5.84
C HIS A 127 -6.53 18.48 5.23
N HIS A 128 -5.43 17.96 4.71
CA HIS A 128 -4.28 18.75 4.25
C HIS A 128 -3.92 18.49 2.79
N GLY A 129 -4.19 17.28 2.28
CA GLY A 129 -3.71 16.87 0.97
C GLY A 129 -2.29 16.32 1.02
N VAL A 130 -1.72 16.09 -0.16
CA VAL A 130 -0.31 15.69 -0.34
C VAL A 130 0.15 16.17 -1.71
N VAL A 131 1.41 16.61 -1.82
CA VAL A 131 1.97 17.12 -3.08
C VAL A 131 2.42 15.98 -4.00
N THR A 132 2.61 16.26 -5.29
CA THR A 132 3.17 15.31 -6.26
C THR A 132 4.69 15.20 -6.13
N GLU A 133 5.27 14.08 -6.56
CA GLU A 133 6.73 13.93 -6.71
C GLU A 133 7.24 14.51 -8.02
N GLU A 134 8.51 14.93 -8.02
CA GLU A 134 9.26 15.18 -9.26
C GLU A 134 9.93 13.88 -9.72
N ASN A 135 9.34 13.24 -10.74
CA ASN A 135 9.88 12.16 -11.59
C ASN A 135 10.46 10.89 -10.92
N GLU A 136 9.79 9.74 -11.09
CA GLU A 136 10.48 8.44 -11.17
C GLU A 136 9.98 7.58 -12.37
N ILE A 137 10.97 6.97 -13.05
CA ILE A 137 10.83 6.13 -14.25
C ILE A 137 10.35 4.72 -13.86
N VAL A 138 9.38 4.20 -14.62
CA VAL A 138 8.70 2.92 -14.36
C VAL A 138 9.49 1.73 -14.91
N LYS A 139 9.60 0.65 -14.13
CA LYS A 139 9.99 -0.69 -14.63
C LYS A 139 8.79 -1.63 -14.58
N GLU A 140 8.55 -2.31 -15.69
CA GLU A 140 7.44 -3.22 -15.96
C GLU A 140 7.71 -4.61 -15.34
N VAL A 141 6.68 -5.31 -14.83
CA VAL A 141 6.80 -6.66 -14.26
C VAL A 141 5.64 -7.57 -14.72
N ASN A 142 5.98 -8.78 -15.17
CA ASN A 142 5.06 -9.84 -15.64
C ASN A 142 4.72 -10.88 -14.56
N GLU A 143 3.52 -11.47 -14.64
CA GLU A 143 2.87 -12.28 -13.58
C GLU A 143 2.98 -13.82 -13.69
N ASN A 144 2.73 -14.51 -12.56
CA ASN A 144 2.46 -15.95 -12.44
C ASN A 144 1.22 -16.22 -11.53
N PRO A 145 0.19 -16.97 -11.99
CA PRO A 145 -1.08 -17.15 -11.28
C PRO A 145 -1.03 -18.22 -10.18
N ASN A 146 -1.72 -17.95 -9.07
CA ASN A 146 -2.29 -18.90 -8.09
C ASN A 146 -2.85 -18.15 -6.87
N ALA A 147 -3.90 -18.70 -6.25
CA ALA A 147 -4.77 -18.07 -5.25
C ALA A 147 -4.07 -17.51 -3.99
N GLY A 148 -4.34 -16.24 -3.68
CA GLY A 148 -3.88 -15.50 -2.50
C GLY A 148 -4.17 -14.00 -2.65
N TRP A 149 -4.06 -13.21 -1.57
CA TRP A 149 -3.97 -11.74 -1.73
C TRP A 149 -2.63 -11.41 -2.35
N ILE A 150 -2.59 -10.69 -3.47
CA ILE A 150 -1.34 -10.12 -4.00
C ILE A 150 -1.11 -8.80 -3.28
N ALA A 151 -0.08 -8.75 -2.44
CA ALA A 151 0.33 -7.54 -1.74
C ALA A 151 1.64 -7.03 -2.32
N ALA A 152 1.67 -5.75 -2.70
CA ALA A 152 2.90 -5.06 -3.07
C ALA A 152 3.73 -4.80 -1.80
N PHE A 153 5.02 -5.10 -1.88
CA PHE A 153 5.98 -4.95 -0.80
C PHE A 153 7.15 -4.14 -1.31
N ASN A 154 7.65 -3.20 -0.50
CA ASN A 154 8.67 -2.26 -0.97
C ASN A 154 9.80 -3.07 -1.61
N ASP A 155 10.12 -2.75 -2.87
CA ASP A 155 10.97 -3.52 -3.78
C ASP A 155 12.38 -3.68 -3.25
N ARG A 156 12.80 -2.74 -2.40
CA ARG A 156 14.04 -2.90 -1.64
C ARG A 156 13.97 -4.15 -0.76
N PHE A 157 12.82 -4.66 -0.34
CA PHE A 157 12.67 -5.65 0.73
C PHE A 157 12.41 -7.10 0.35
N ALA A 158 12.22 -7.43 -0.92
CA ALA A 158 11.96 -8.81 -1.35
C ALA A 158 13.06 -9.36 -2.26
N ASN A 159 13.41 -10.63 -2.06
CA ASN A 159 14.08 -11.45 -3.07
C ASN A 159 13.09 -11.97 -4.14
N SER A 160 11.81 -11.57 -4.09
CA SER A 160 10.90 -11.78 -5.22
C SER A 160 11.29 -10.79 -6.32
N THR A 161 11.46 -11.29 -7.53
CA THR A 161 11.79 -10.53 -8.75
C THR A 161 10.85 -9.37 -9.09
N ASP A 162 9.79 -9.21 -8.31
CA ASP A 162 8.58 -8.47 -8.64
C ASP A 162 8.21 -7.40 -7.60
N GLY A 163 8.71 -7.52 -6.35
CA GLY A 163 8.24 -6.72 -5.21
C GLY A 163 6.85 -7.11 -4.67
N TYR A 164 6.41 -8.36 -4.82
CA TYR A 164 5.11 -8.81 -4.30
C TYR A 164 5.22 -10.13 -3.52
N PHE A 165 4.28 -10.34 -2.62
CA PHE A 165 4.07 -11.64 -1.99
C PHE A 165 2.59 -12.00 -1.92
N LYS A 166 2.30 -13.28 -1.72
CA LYS A 166 0.95 -13.80 -1.53
C LYS A 166 0.72 -14.16 -0.06
N ILE A 167 -0.43 -13.77 0.48
CA ILE A 167 -0.87 -14.15 1.84
C ILE A 167 -2.26 -14.79 1.81
N LYS A 168 -2.50 -15.71 2.74
CA LYS A 168 -3.75 -16.47 2.87
C LYS A 168 -4.94 -15.53 3.12
N ARG A 169 -6.01 -15.76 2.36
CA ARG A 169 -7.27 -15.01 2.43
C ARG A 169 -8.34 -15.82 3.18
N GLY A 170 -9.26 -15.12 3.84
CA GLY A 170 -10.46 -15.64 4.48
C GLY A 170 -10.26 -16.13 5.91
N THR A 171 -9.04 -16.03 6.45
CA THR A 171 -8.69 -16.45 7.81
C THR A 171 -8.17 -15.30 8.67
N ASN A 172 -8.18 -14.07 8.16
CA ASN A 172 -7.54 -12.91 8.78
C ASN A 172 -6.08 -13.22 9.18
N GLU A 173 -5.34 -13.89 8.28
CA GLU A 173 -3.95 -14.32 8.51
C GLU A 173 -3.07 -13.12 8.87
N CYS A 174 -2.36 -13.20 9.99
CA CYS A 174 -1.57 -12.09 10.55
C CYS A 174 -2.36 -10.77 10.76
N GLY A 175 -3.69 -10.81 10.81
CA GLY A 175 -4.52 -9.62 10.93
C GLY A 175 -4.71 -8.82 9.63
N ILE A 176 -4.35 -9.37 8.45
CA ILE A 176 -4.36 -8.62 7.17
C ILE A 176 -5.76 -8.13 6.76
N GLU A 177 -6.83 -8.79 7.23
CA GLU A 177 -8.22 -8.45 6.92
C GLU A 177 -8.83 -7.53 7.99
N HIS A 178 -8.06 -7.25 9.05
CA HIS A 178 -8.45 -6.37 10.14
C HIS A 178 -7.85 -4.97 9.96
N GLY A 179 -8.70 -3.95 9.94
CA GLY A 179 -8.25 -2.55 9.89
C GLY A 179 -7.84 -2.06 8.51
N VAL A 180 -8.38 -2.64 7.44
CA VAL A 180 -8.24 -2.12 6.08
C VAL A 180 -8.86 -0.72 6.01
N VAL A 181 -8.08 0.26 5.57
CA VAL A 181 -8.50 1.67 5.45
C VAL A 181 -8.28 2.17 4.03
N ALA A 182 -9.20 3.00 3.55
CA ALA A 182 -9.18 3.55 2.21
C ALA A 182 -9.92 4.89 2.16
N GLY A 183 -9.58 5.72 1.17
CA GLY A 183 -10.30 6.94 0.82
C GLY A 183 -10.60 6.99 -0.68
N LEU A 184 -11.41 7.96 -1.10
CA LEU A 184 -11.59 8.29 -2.51
C LEU A 184 -11.03 9.68 -2.77
N PRO A 185 -10.36 9.93 -3.90
CA PRO A 185 -9.88 11.26 -4.22
C PRO A 185 -11.05 12.20 -4.48
N SER A 186 -10.89 13.45 -4.03
CA SER A 186 -11.86 14.53 -4.20
C SER A 186 -11.96 14.96 -5.67
N ASP A 187 -13.14 15.41 -6.09
CA ASP A 187 -13.40 15.97 -7.42
C ASP A 187 -13.05 17.48 -7.46
N ARG A 188 -12.88 18.09 -6.27
CA ARG A 188 -12.53 19.51 -6.14
C ARG A 188 -11.12 19.74 -6.68
N ASN A 189 -10.95 20.84 -7.43
CA ASN A 189 -9.70 21.26 -8.06
C ASN A 189 -9.16 20.37 -9.19
N VAL A 190 -9.67 19.15 -9.40
CA VAL A 190 -9.35 18.32 -10.59
C VAL A 190 -9.90 18.95 -11.88
N PHE A 191 -11.05 19.63 -11.79
CA PHE A 191 -11.74 20.22 -12.94
C PHE A 191 -11.61 21.75 -13.06
N ASN A 192 -11.00 22.44 -12.08
CA ASN A 192 -10.92 23.91 -12.05
C ASN A 192 -9.64 24.49 -12.67
N GLY A 193 -8.83 23.69 -13.37
CA GLY A 193 -7.53 24.18 -13.85
C GLY A 193 -6.87 23.32 -14.93
N ILE A 194 -7.57 23.00 -16.02
CA ILE A 194 -6.86 22.81 -17.30
C ILE A 194 -6.54 24.21 -17.83
N ASN A 195 -5.56 24.87 -17.21
CA ASN A 195 -4.79 25.95 -17.81
C ASN A 195 -3.50 26.13 -17.01
N THR A 196 -2.43 25.55 -17.59
CA THR A 196 -1.02 25.94 -17.53
C THR A 196 -0.32 26.06 -16.17
N SER A 197 0.75 25.26 -16.05
CA SER A 197 1.97 25.45 -15.26
C SER A 197 1.82 25.64 -13.76
N ASP A 198 2.37 24.65 -13.04
CA ASP A 198 2.87 24.73 -11.67
C ASP A 198 1.82 24.91 -10.57
N ASP A 199 1.89 24.01 -9.59
CA ASP A 199 1.03 23.88 -8.40
C ASP A 199 -0.35 23.24 -8.59
N VAL A 200 -0.39 21.93 -8.83
CA VAL A 200 -1.55 21.12 -8.41
C VAL A 200 -1.46 20.89 -6.90
N LEU A 201 -1.89 21.89 -6.13
CA LEU A 201 -2.26 21.68 -4.73
C LEU A 201 -3.50 20.78 -4.69
N VAL A 202 -3.31 19.49 -4.45
CA VAL A 202 -4.38 18.54 -4.12
C VAL A 202 -4.88 18.86 -2.71
N SER A 203 -5.51 20.03 -2.51
CA SER A 203 -6.03 20.47 -1.22
C SER A 203 -7.40 19.87 -0.90
N SER A 204 -7.43 19.21 0.27
CA SER A 204 -8.49 19.00 1.28
C SER A 204 -9.99 18.83 0.92
N PHE A 205 -10.62 17.90 1.65
CA PHE A 205 -12.05 17.53 1.61
C PHE A 205 -12.96 18.57 2.28
#